data_AF-A0A0P0NWK9-F1
#
_entry.id   AF-A0A0P0NWK9-F1
#
_cell.length_a   1.000
_cell.length_b   1.000
_cell.length_c   1.000
_cell.angle_alpha   90.00
_cell.angle_beta   90.00
_cell.angle_gamma   90.00
#
_symmetry.space_group_name_H-M   'P 1'
#
loop_
_entity.id
_entity.type
_entity.pdbx_description
1 polymer ?
#
loop_
_entity_poly.entity_id
_entity_poly.type
_entity_poly.pdbx_seq_one_letter_code
_entity_poly.pdbx_strand_id
1 'polypeptide(L)'
;MIFEKTLMTLAAAAAIAAAAAVGVFAAAFALYAVVETWLGPAGAAAVVAAVAALIVAVAGLLAARKAEHRQAPPAGATPDAFSFAEKVVDVVKDRPLLSLGAALAAGVFALKNPTLTAAVAKAFMETRQPPR
;
A
#
# COMPACT_ATOMS: atom_id res chain seq x y z
N MET A 1 22.24 -34.44 6.05
CA MET A 1 20.97 -34.40 6.83
C MET A 1 20.41 -32.98 7.02
N ILE A 2 21.19 -31.97 7.44
CA ILE A 2 20.63 -30.61 7.62
C ILE A 2 20.27 -29.94 6.29
N PHE A 3 21.10 -30.10 5.26
CA PHE A 3 20.90 -29.50 3.92
C PHE A 3 19.63 -30.03 3.22
N GLU A 4 19.39 -31.33 3.35
CA GLU A 4 18.20 -32.03 2.85
C GLU A 4 16.93 -31.59 3.57
N LYS A 5 16.97 -31.47 4.91
CA LYS A 5 15.85 -30.91 5.69
C LYS A 5 15.54 -29.47 5.29
N THR A 6 16.56 -28.61 5.13
CA THR A 6 16.35 -27.23 4.68
C THR A 6 15.77 -27.16 3.27
N LEU A 7 16.27 -27.96 2.32
CA LEU A 7 15.73 -28.03 0.96
C LEU A 7 14.29 -28.53 0.94
N MET A 8 13.97 -29.55 1.74
CA MET A 8 12.63 -30.11 1.82
C MET A 8 11.63 -29.12 2.42
N THR A 9 12.02 -28.37 3.46
CA THR A 9 11.19 -27.28 4.01
C THR A 9 11.02 -26.12 3.02
N LEU A 10 12.06 -25.76 2.28
CA LEU A 10 11.98 -24.70 1.27
C LEU A 10 11.06 -25.12 0.11
N ALA A 11 11.20 -26.37 -0.35
CA ALA A 11 10.36 -26.94 -1.40
C ALA A 11 8.89 -27.00 -0.98
N ALA A 12 8.61 -27.40 0.28
CA ALA A 12 7.26 -27.37 0.82
C ALA A 12 6.68 -25.95 0.87
N ALA A 13 7.46 -24.97 1.34
CA ALA A 13 7.04 -23.56 1.34
C ALA A 13 6.78 -23.03 -0.08
N ALA A 14 7.65 -23.37 -1.04
CA ALA A 14 7.47 -23.00 -2.44
C ALA A 14 6.21 -23.65 -3.06
N ALA A 15 5.94 -24.92 -2.76
CA ALA A 15 4.74 -25.61 -3.22
C ALA A 15 3.46 -24.97 -2.67
N ILE A 16 3.45 -24.61 -1.39
CA ILE A 16 2.31 -23.92 -0.76
C ILE A 16 2.11 -22.54 -1.39
N ALA A 17 3.18 -21.79 -1.61
CA ALA A 17 3.11 -20.47 -2.26
C ALA A 17 2.58 -20.57 -3.69
N ALA A 18 3.06 -21.55 -4.46
CA ALA A 18 2.57 -21.80 -5.82
C ALA A 18 1.09 -22.21 -5.82
N ALA A 19 0.68 -23.12 -4.95
CA ALA A 19 -0.71 -23.54 -4.83
C ALA A 19 -1.63 -22.38 -4.44
N ALA A 20 -1.19 -21.53 -3.50
CA ALA A 20 -1.94 -20.33 -3.11
C ALA A 20 -2.08 -19.36 -4.28
N ALA A 21 -1.02 -19.11 -5.04
CA ALA A 21 -1.08 -18.22 -6.20
C ALA A 21 -2.08 -18.74 -7.25
N VAL A 22 -1.98 -20.02 -7.62
CA VAL A 22 -2.91 -20.65 -8.56
C VAL A 22 -4.35 -20.61 -8.04
N GLY A 23 -4.55 -20.87 -6.75
CA GLY A 23 -5.86 -20.81 -6.10
C GLY A 23 -6.49 -19.42 -6.14
N VAL A 24 -5.70 -18.36 -5.96
CA VAL A 24 -6.19 -16.98 -6.05
C VAL A 24 -6.67 -16.65 -7.47
N PHE A 25 -5.91 -17.04 -8.50
CA PHE A 25 -6.35 -16.85 -9.89
C PHE A 25 -7.60 -17.66 -10.21
N ALA A 26 -7.65 -18.93 -9.80
CA ALA A 26 -8.82 -19.78 -9.98
C ALA A 26 -10.06 -19.21 -9.28
N ALA A 27 -9.91 -18.69 -8.06
CA ALA A 27 -11.00 -18.06 -7.32
C ALA A 27 -11.50 -16.78 -8.00
N ALA A 28 -10.59 -15.96 -8.54
CA ALA A 28 -10.97 -14.76 -9.29
C ALA A 28 -11.77 -15.10 -10.56
N PHE A 29 -11.36 -16.12 -11.30
CA PHE A 29 -12.11 -16.61 -12.48
C PHE A 29 -13.45 -17.24 -12.11
N ALA A 30 -13.50 -18.04 -11.04
CA ALA A 30 -14.76 -18.61 -10.54
C ALA A 30 -15.75 -17.51 -10.13
N LEU A 31 -15.26 -16.48 -9.45
CA LEU A 31 -16.08 -15.34 -9.04
C LEU A 31 -16.57 -14.54 -10.25
N TYR A 32 -15.72 -14.31 -11.26
CA TYR A 32 -16.12 -13.70 -12.52
C TYR A 32 -17.26 -14.48 -13.19
N ALA A 33 -17.09 -15.80 -13.36
CA ALA A 33 -18.05 -16.65 -14.05
C ALA A 33 -19.42 -16.69 -13.34
N VAL A 34 -19.43 -16.68 -12.00
CA VAL A 34 -20.68 -16.64 -11.22
C VAL A 34 -21.38 -15.29 -11.41
N VAL A 35 -20.65 -14.18 -11.34
CA VAL A 35 -21.22 -12.83 -11.41
C VAL A 35 -21.65 -12.45 -12.84
N GLU A 36 -20.96 -12.97 -13.85
CA GLU A 36 -21.25 -12.71 -15.27
C GLU A 36 -22.70 -13.04 -15.63
N THR A 37 -23.26 -14.09 -15.02
CA THR A 37 -24.65 -14.53 -15.25
C THR A 37 -25.70 -13.46 -14.91
N TRP A 38 -25.38 -12.49 -14.05
CA TRP A 38 -26.32 -11.45 -13.59
C TRP A 38 -25.97 -10.05 -14.09
N LEU A 39 -24.68 -9.73 -14.20
CA LEU A 39 -24.18 -8.37 -14.39
C LEU A 39 -23.52 -8.13 -15.76
N GLY A 40 -23.42 -9.18 -16.58
CA GLY A 40 -22.67 -9.15 -17.83
C GLY A 40 -21.16 -8.95 -17.63
N PRO A 41 -20.39 -8.88 -18.74
CA PRO A 41 -18.94 -8.95 -18.69
C PRO A 41 -18.28 -7.79 -17.94
N ALA A 42 -18.81 -6.57 -18.13
CA ALA A 42 -18.26 -5.36 -17.53
C ALA A 42 -18.54 -5.29 -16.01
N GLY A 43 -19.74 -5.69 -15.59
CA GLY A 43 -20.10 -5.71 -14.18
C GLY A 43 -19.37 -6.80 -13.40
N ALA A 44 -19.18 -7.99 -13.99
CA ALA A 44 -18.39 -9.06 -13.38
C ALA A 44 -16.92 -8.65 -13.18
N ALA A 45 -16.31 -7.97 -14.16
CA ALA A 45 -14.96 -7.45 -14.03
C ALA A 45 -14.84 -6.41 -12.90
N ALA A 46 -15.82 -5.53 -12.77
CA ALA A 46 -15.85 -4.53 -11.69
C ALA A 46 -15.93 -5.19 -10.30
N VAL A 47 -16.71 -6.26 -10.15
CA VAL A 47 -16.81 -6.99 -8.87
C VAL A 47 -15.51 -7.70 -8.53
N VAL A 48 -14.89 -8.39 -9.49
CA VAL A 48 -13.57 -9.02 -9.27
C VAL A 48 -12.52 -7.98 -8.87
N ALA A 49 -12.50 -6.83 -9.56
CA ALA A 49 -11.59 -5.74 -9.23
C ALA A 49 -11.86 -5.17 -7.83
N ALA A 50 -13.11 -4.99 -7.44
CA ALA A 50 -13.49 -4.51 -6.12
C ALA A 50 -13.06 -5.49 -5.01
N VAL A 51 -13.26 -6.80 -5.21
CA VAL A 51 -12.84 -7.84 -4.26
C VAL A 51 -11.31 -7.88 -4.14
N ALA A 52 -10.59 -7.83 -5.26
CA ALA A 52 -9.12 -7.79 -5.25
C ALA A 52 -8.60 -6.54 -4.54
N ALA A 53 -9.17 -5.36 -4.83
CA ALA A 53 -8.82 -4.11 -4.16
C ALA A 53 -9.07 -4.17 -2.65
N LEU A 54 -10.18 -4.78 -2.23
CA LEU A 54 -10.50 -4.96 -0.81
C LEU A 54 -9.48 -5.84 -0.10
N ILE A 55 -9.09 -6.98 -0.71
CA ILE A 55 -8.06 -7.87 -0.16
C ILE A 55 -6.72 -7.13 0.00
N VAL A 56 -6.29 -6.40 -1.03
CA VAL A 56 -5.04 -5.61 -1.00
C VAL A 56 -5.13 -4.50 0.05
N ALA A 57 -6.26 -3.81 0.16
CA ALA A 57 -6.46 -2.77 1.15
C ALA A 57 -6.37 -3.32 2.58
N VAL A 58 -6.99 -4.46 2.86
CA VAL A 58 -6.94 -5.11 4.17
C VAL A 58 -5.52 -5.59 4.48
N ALA A 59 -4.85 -6.26 3.53
CA ALA A 59 -3.47 -6.71 3.70
C ALA A 59 -2.51 -5.53 3.94
N GLY A 60 -2.68 -4.44 3.19
CA GLY A 60 -1.93 -3.20 3.35
C GLY A 60 -2.16 -2.56 4.73
N LEU A 61 -3.41 -2.51 5.19
CA LEU A 61 -3.75 -1.98 6.51
C LEU A 61 -3.13 -2.80 7.64
N LEU A 62 -3.18 -4.13 7.54
CA LEU A 62 -2.55 -5.03 8.52
C LEU A 62 -1.03 -4.86 8.52
N ALA A 63 -0.41 -4.74 7.35
CA ALA A 63 1.02 -4.49 7.22
C ALA A 63 1.43 -3.13 7.81
N ALA A 64 0.63 -2.09 7.55
CA ALA A 64 0.84 -0.75 8.11
C ALA A 64 0.73 -0.75 9.64
N ARG A 65 -0.32 -1.35 10.21
CA ARG A 65 -0.50 -1.48 11.67
C ARG A 65 0.64 -2.27 12.33
N LYS A 66 1.12 -3.33 11.68
CA LYS A 66 2.25 -4.12 12.18
C LYS A 66 3.57 -3.34 12.15
N ALA A 67 3.76 -2.48 11.14
CA ALA A 67 4.93 -1.60 11.07
C ALA A 67 4.88 -0.52 12.16
N GLU A 68 3.71 0.07 12.39
CA GLU A 68 3.47 1.10 13.40
C GLU A 68 3.76 0.58 14.83
N HIS A 69 3.30 -0.64 15.16
CA HIS A 69 3.63 -1.29 16.44
C HIS A 69 5.12 -1.58 16.63
N ARG A 70 5.88 -1.72 15.53
CA ARG A 70 7.32 -1.96 15.58
C ARG A 70 8.14 -0.66 15.69
N GLN A 71 7.52 0.49 15.45
CA GLN A 71 8.13 1.81 15.42
C GLN A 71 7.64 2.73 16.55
N ALA A 72 6.86 2.21 17.52
CA ALA A 72 6.47 2.95 18.71
C ALA A 72 7.73 3.53 19.40
N PRO A 73 7.89 4.86 19.47
CA PRO A 73 9.06 5.47 20.10
C PRO A 73 9.04 5.17 21.60
N PRO A 74 10.20 5.06 22.27
CA PRO A 74 10.24 5.10 23.72
C PRO A 74 9.58 6.39 24.19
N ALA A 75 8.68 6.28 25.18
CA ALA A 75 7.92 7.40 25.72
C ALA A 75 8.88 8.50 26.21
N GLY A 76 8.92 9.65 25.52
CA GLY A 76 9.77 10.77 25.91
C GLY A 76 10.22 11.76 24.82
N ALA A 77 9.99 11.48 23.54
CA ALA A 77 10.40 12.42 22.47
C ALA A 77 9.40 13.58 22.32
N THR A 78 9.80 14.78 22.74
CA THR A 78 9.10 16.04 22.40
C THR A 78 9.15 16.25 20.87
N PRO A 79 8.01 16.58 20.21
CA PRO A 79 8.00 16.73 18.76
C PRO A 79 8.58 18.10 18.37
N ASP A 80 9.87 18.14 18.03
CA ASP A 80 10.46 19.31 17.37
C ASP A 80 10.16 19.28 15.87
N ALA A 81 9.85 20.41 15.24
CA ALA A 81 9.56 20.49 13.80
C ALA A 81 10.70 19.92 12.92
N PHE A 82 11.95 20.01 13.42
CA PHE A 82 13.13 19.39 12.82
C PHE A 82 13.05 17.85 12.84
N SER A 83 12.52 17.27 13.91
CA SER A 83 12.34 15.83 14.06
C SER A 83 11.34 15.25 13.07
N PHE A 84 10.33 16.02 12.63
CA PHE A 84 9.37 15.56 11.62
C PHE A 84 10.02 15.46 10.23
N ALA A 85 10.80 16.45 9.84
CA ALA A 85 11.52 16.42 8.56
C ALA A 85 12.52 15.25 8.53
N GLU A 86 13.25 15.04 9.62
CA GLU A 86 14.23 13.96 9.75
C GLU A 86 13.55 12.58 9.74
N LYS A 87 12.41 12.44 10.42
CA LYS A 87 11.62 11.20 10.42
C LYS A 87 11.01 10.90 9.05
N VAL A 88 10.61 11.92 8.28
CA VAL A 88 10.16 11.74 6.89
C VAL A 88 11.32 11.26 6.02
N VAL A 89 12.51 11.82 6.18
CA VAL A 89 13.71 11.39 5.43
C VAL A 89 14.08 9.95 5.76
N ASP A 90 14.06 9.56 7.04
CA ASP A 90 14.34 8.19 7.47
C ASP A 90 13.31 7.19 6.94
N VAL A 91 12.01 7.54 6.94
CA VAL A 91 10.96 6.69 6.37
C VAL A 91 11.13 6.52 4.84
N VAL A 92 11.55 7.56 4.14
CA VAL A 92 11.86 7.49 2.70
C VAL A 92 13.06 6.58 2.45
N LYS A 93 14.09 6.68 3.29
CA LYS A 93 15.33 5.90 3.17
C LYS A 93 15.13 4.42 3.52
N ASP A 94 14.35 4.14 4.56
CA ASP A 94 14.09 2.77 5.03
C ASP A 94 13.11 2.01 4.15
N ARG A 95 12.07 2.67 3.61
CA ARG A 95 11.01 2.02 2.82
C ARG A 95 10.59 2.81 1.59
N PRO A 96 11.47 2.92 0.57
CA PRO A 96 11.23 3.73 -0.62
C PRO A 96 9.98 3.30 -1.41
N LEU A 97 9.71 2.00 -1.51
CA LEU A 97 8.52 1.46 -2.20
C LEU A 97 7.20 1.85 -1.51
N LEU A 98 7.15 1.82 -0.17
CA LEU A 98 5.95 2.23 0.57
C LEU A 98 5.77 3.74 0.55
N SER A 99 6.87 4.50 0.62
CA SER A 99 6.86 5.96 0.51
C SER A 99 6.37 6.42 -0.86
N LEU A 100 6.76 5.74 -1.94
CA LEU A 100 6.23 5.97 -3.29
C LEU A 100 4.73 5.69 -3.36
N GLY A 101 4.28 4.56 -2.81
CA GLY A 101 2.85 4.22 -2.76
C GLY A 101 2.03 5.25 -1.97
N ALA A 102 2.55 5.69 -0.82
CA ALA A 102 1.92 6.71 0.02
C ALA A 102 1.90 8.09 -0.66
N ALA A 103 2.99 8.48 -1.31
CA ALA A 103 3.08 9.74 -2.05
C ALA A 103 2.11 9.77 -3.25
N LEU A 104 2.00 8.67 -3.99
CA LEU A 104 1.04 8.55 -5.09
C LEU A 104 -0.40 8.58 -4.58
N ALA A 105 -0.71 7.86 -3.49
CA ALA A 105 -2.04 7.88 -2.89
C ALA A 105 -2.42 9.28 -2.37
N ALA A 106 -1.48 9.96 -1.70
CA ALA A 106 -1.66 11.33 -1.23
C ALA A 106 -1.84 12.31 -2.39
N GLY A 107 -1.07 12.16 -3.47
CA GLY A 107 -1.20 12.97 -4.68
C GLY A 107 -2.56 12.81 -5.35
N VAL A 108 -3.03 11.57 -5.54
CA VAL A 108 -4.36 11.30 -6.12
C VAL A 108 -5.48 11.83 -5.22
N PHE A 109 -5.33 11.70 -3.90
CA PHE A 109 -6.32 12.22 -2.95
C PHE A 109 -6.33 13.75 -2.90
N ALA A 110 -5.17 14.40 -2.98
CA ALA A 110 -5.05 15.85 -3.08
C ALA A 110 -5.76 16.37 -4.34
N LEU A 111 -5.55 15.72 -5.50
CA LEU A 111 -6.21 16.09 -6.76
C LEU A 111 -7.73 15.98 -6.70
N LYS A 112 -8.28 15.09 -5.87
CA LYS A 112 -9.73 14.97 -5.63
C LYS A 112 -10.30 16.04 -4.70
N ASN A 113 -9.46 16.76 -3.95
CA ASN A 113 -9.88 17.81 -3.02
C ASN A 113 -9.45 19.20 -3.55
N PRO A 114 -10.35 19.98 -4.16
CA PRO A 114 -10.00 21.25 -4.80
C PRO A 114 -9.40 22.27 -3.83
N THR A 115 -9.76 22.21 -2.55
CA THR A 115 -9.18 23.00 -1.46
C THR A 115 -7.72 22.67 -1.16
N LEU A 116 -7.33 21.39 -1.21
CA LEU A 116 -5.94 20.97 -1.00
C LEU A 116 -5.08 21.28 -2.23
N THR A 117 -5.61 21.06 -3.43
CA THR A 117 -4.95 21.46 -4.68
C THR A 117 -4.72 22.97 -4.73
N ALA A 118 -5.69 23.78 -4.30
CA ALA A 118 -5.54 25.22 -4.21
C ALA A 118 -4.50 25.64 -3.16
N ALA A 119 -4.44 24.98 -2.01
CA ALA A 119 -3.42 25.25 -0.99
C ALA A 119 -2.01 24.92 -1.48
N VAL A 120 -1.85 23.79 -2.20
CA VAL A 120 -0.57 23.39 -2.80
C VAL A 120 -0.19 24.33 -3.94
N ALA A 121 -1.12 24.65 -4.85
CA ALA A 121 -0.90 25.61 -5.93
C ALA A 121 -0.55 27.00 -5.39
N LYS A 122 -1.23 27.44 -4.33
CA LYS A 122 -0.94 28.71 -3.65
C LYS A 122 0.45 28.66 -3.01
N ALA A 123 0.81 27.60 -2.29
CA ALA A 123 2.16 27.46 -1.72
C ALA A 123 3.25 27.50 -2.81
N PHE A 124 3.04 26.84 -3.95
CA PHE A 124 3.97 26.89 -5.09
C PHE A 124 4.01 28.27 -5.78
N MET A 125 2.91 29.02 -5.80
CA MET A 125 2.87 30.39 -6.34
C MET A 125 3.44 31.44 -5.37
N GLU A 126 3.21 31.27 -4.06
CA GLU A 126 3.71 32.15 -2.98
C GLU A 126 5.24 32.09 -2.87
N THR A 127 5.86 30.95 -3.22
CA THR A 127 7.32 30.78 -3.23
C THR A 127 8.02 31.65 -4.30
N ARG A 128 7.30 32.44 -5.11
CA ARG A 128 7.85 33.38 -6.12
C ARG A 128 7.92 34.85 -5.70
N GLN A 129 7.66 35.23 -4.45
CA GLN A 129 7.93 36.61 -3.99
C GLN A 129 9.25 36.68 -3.21
N PRO A 130 10.30 37.30 -3.78
CA PRO A 130 11.51 37.60 -3.02
C PRO A 130 11.18 38.63 -1.93
N PRO A 131 11.81 38.54 -0.75
CA PRO A 131 11.60 39.49 0.34
C PRO A 131 12.06 40.88 -0.10
N ARG A 132 11.22 41.89 0.12
CA ARG A 132 11.62 43.31 0.04
C ARG A 132 12.18 43.77 1.38
#